data_AF-A0A250L3I0-F1
#
_entry.id   AF-A0A250L3I0-F1
#
_cell.length_a   1.000
_cell.length_b   1.000
_cell.length_c   1.000
_cell.angle_alpha   90.00
_cell.angle_beta   90.00
_cell.angle_gamma   90.00
#
_symmetry.space_group_name_H-M   'P 1'
#
loop_
_entity.id
_entity.type
_entity.pdbx_description
1 polymer ?
#
loop_
_entity_poly.entity_id
_entity_poly.type
_entity_poly.pdbx_seq_one_letter_code
_entity_poly.pdbx_strand_id
1 'polypeptide(L)'
;MVREFSYRGEIFRATVHGRPGIEELFLIHMVDDEEGPEISLDRFEDPNNDPAQSLEDKLADLADELMQEHAVEPADPNAAFAWNEPKTGVNVHSGVQHHGLEA
;
A
#
# COMPACT_ATOMS: atom_id res chain seq x y z
N MET A 1 -4.78 1.32 -7.95
CA MET A 1 -3.41 0.91 -8.30
C MET A 1 -2.85 0.17 -7.10
N VAL A 2 -2.26 -1.01 -7.26
CA VAL A 2 -1.61 -1.76 -6.16
C VAL A 2 -0.11 -1.79 -6.43
N ARG A 3 0.71 -1.35 -5.48
CA ARG A 3 2.18 -1.31 -5.60
C ARG A 3 2.85 -1.55 -4.25
N GLU A 4 4.02 -2.16 -4.28
CA GLU A 4 4.86 -2.38 -3.11
C GLU A 4 5.95 -1.30 -3.04
N PHE A 5 6.33 -0.91 -1.83
CA PHE A 5 7.43 0.00 -1.57
C PHE A 5 8.19 -0.41 -0.32
N SER A 6 9.42 0.06 -0.21
CA SER A 6 10.25 -0.04 0.98
C SER A 6 10.35 1.31 1.67
N TYR A 7 10.27 1.32 3.00
CA TYR A 7 10.44 2.51 3.82
C TYR A 7 10.92 2.10 5.21
N ARG A 8 11.94 2.78 5.74
CA ARG A 8 12.56 2.48 7.04
C ARG A 8 13.00 1.02 7.25
N GLY A 9 13.38 0.34 6.17
CA GLY A 9 13.80 -1.06 6.20
C GLY A 9 12.65 -2.07 6.11
N GLU A 10 11.40 -1.59 6.17
CA GLU A 10 10.19 -2.41 6.07
C GLU A 10 9.62 -2.41 4.65
N ILE A 11 8.84 -3.44 4.33
CA ILE A 11 8.11 -3.54 3.05
C ILE A 11 6.62 -3.31 3.30
N PHE A 12 6.02 -2.48 2.47
CA PHE A 12 4.57 -2.23 2.52
C PHE A 12 3.94 -2.43 1.15
N ARG A 13 2.67 -2.83 1.16
CA ARG A 13 1.81 -2.88 -0.01
C ARG A 13 0.78 -1.77 0.09
N ALA A 14 0.83 -0.83 -0.85
CA ALA A 14 -0.15 0.23 -0.98
C ALA A 14 -1.16 -0.08 -2.08
N THR A 15 -2.43 0.06 -1.74
CA THR A 15 -3.53 0.13 -2.69
C THR A 15 -4.06 1.56 -2.70
N VAL A 16 -4.02 2.17 -3.88
CA VAL A 16 -4.32 3.60 -4.10
C VAL A 16 -5.50 3.71 -5.07
N HIS A 17 -6.61 4.29 -4.62
CA HIS A 17 -7.81 4.52 -5.41
C HIS A 17 -8.11 6.02 -5.52
N GLY A 18 -8.70 6.46 -6.64
CA GLY A 18 -9.07 7.87 -6.82
C GLY A 18 -8.08 8.67 -7.69
N ARG A 19 -7.90 9.95 -7.35
CA ARG A 19 -7.11 10.92 -8.14
C ARG A 19 -6.04 11.57 -7.28
N PRO A 20 -4.92 12.03 -7.89
CA PRO A 20 -3.88 12.79 -7.21
C PRO A 20 -4.41 13.82 -6.21
N GLY A 21 -4.06 13.67 -4.93
CA GLY A 21 -4.40 14.58 -3.83
C GLY A 21 -5.75 14.34 -3.13
N ILE A 22 -6.55 13.38 -3.60
CA ILE A 22 -7.84 12.96 -2.99
C ILE A 22 -8.00 11.44 -3.09
N GLU A 23 -6.90 10.71 -2.89
CA GLU A 23 -6.89 9.25 -2.96
C GLU A 23 -7.46 8.59 -1.71
N GLU A 24 -8.12 7.46 -1.90
CA GLU A 24 -8.30 6.45 -0.85
C GLU A 24 -7.07 5.55 -0.84
N LEU A 25 -6.40 5.48 0.31
CA LEU A 25 -5.16 4.77 0.53
C LEU A 25 -5.40 3.60 1.49
N PHE A 26 -4.91 2.43 1.13
CA PHE A 26 -4.89 1.25 1.99
C PHE A 26 -3.47 0.71 2.03
N LEU A 27 -2.90 0.56 3.21
CA LEU A 27 -1.51 0.20 3.42
C LEU A 27 -1.43 -1.05 4.30
N ILE A 28 -0.72 -2.06 3.81
CA ILE A 28 -0.47 -3.31 4.55
C ILE A 28 1.04 -3.42 4.78
N HIS A 29 1.46 -3.68 6.01
CA HIS A 29 2.83 -4.04 6.34
C HIS A 29 3.07 -5.50 5.99
N MET A 30 4.12 -5.77 5.20
CA MET A 30 4.46 -7.11 4.75
C MET A 30 5.60 -7.65 5.63
N VAL A 31 5.33 -8.73 6.37
CA VAL A 31 6.31 -9.40 7.24
C VAL A 31 6.55 -10.80 6.69
N ASP A 32 7.79 -11.12 6.31
CA ASP A 32 8.15 -12.44 5.74
C ASP A 32 7.27 -12.86 4.53
N ASP A 33 6.93 -11.91 3.65
CA ASP A 33 5.99 -12.08 2.51
C ASP A 33 4.52 -12.39 2.93
N GLU A 34 4.18 -12.32 4.22
CA GLU A 34 2.81 -12.43 4.77
C GLU A 34 2.20 -11.06 5.08
N GLU A 35 0.87 -10.95 4.98
CA GLU A 35 0.11 -9.73 5.30
C GLU A 35 0.02 -9.56 6.82
N GLY A 36 0.64 -8.50 7.33
CA GLY A 36 0.67 -8.14 8.74
C GLY A 36 -0.39 -7.08 9.08
N PRO A 37 -0.06 -6.09 9.95
CA PRO A 37 -0.98 -5.01 10.28
C PRO A 37 -1.30 -4.13 9.07
N GLU A 38 -2.48 -3.51 9.08
CA GLU A 38 -2.99 -2.66 8.01
C GLU A 38 -3.55 -1.34 8.54
N ILE A 39 -3.49 -0.30 7.70
CA ILE A 39 -4.09 1.01 7.96
C ILE A 39 -4.72 1.53 6.67
N SER A 40 -5.78 2.32 6.81
CA SER A 40 -6.48 2.92 5.68
C SER A 40 -6.80 4.38 5.94
N LEU A 41 -6.76 5.18 4.88
CA LEU A 41 -7.07 6.59 4.92
C LEU A 41 -7.82 7.01 3.67
N ASP A 42 -8.98 7.63 3.87
CA ASP A 42 -9.68 8.35 2.82
C ASP A 42 -9.26 9.83 2.84
N ARG A 43 -8.40 10.25 1.89
CA ARG A 43 -7.96 11.66 1.79
C ARG A 43 -9.07 12.59 1.32
N PHE A 44 -10.13 12.07 0.73
CA PHE A 44 -11.28 12.86 0.31
C PHE A 44 -12.14 13.28 1.52
N GLU A 45 -12.32 12.38 2.49
CA GLU A 45 -13.07 12.66 3.72
C GLU A 45 -12.21 13.27 4.84
N ASP A 46 -10.88 13.11 4.79
CA ASP A 46 -9.99 13.65 5.83
C ASP A 46 -9.91 15.19 5.80
N PRO A 47 -10.33 15.89 6.88
CA PRO A 47 -10.33 17.35 6.93
C PRO A 47 -8.93 17.96 7.04
N ASN A 48 -7.90 17.16 7.31
CA ASN A 48 -6.50 17.58 7.39
C ASN A 48 -5.71 17.26 6.11
N ASN A 49 -6.36 16.72 5.08
CA ASN A 49 -5.70 16.35 3.84
C ASN A 49 -5.13 17.59 3.14
N ASP A 50 -3.82 17.56 2.90
CA ASP A 50 -3.17 18.51 2.02
C ASP A 50 -3.13 17.95 0.58
N PRO A 51 -3.86 18.54 -0.38
CA PRO A 51 -3.90 18.05 -1.76
C PRO A 51 -2.59 18.32 -2.52
N ALA A 52 -1.70 19.15 -1.99
CA ALA A 52 -0.38 19.39 -2.55
C ALA A 52 0.65 18.34 -2.11
N GLN A 53 0.38 17.57 -1.04
CA GLN A 53 1.27 16.53 -0.56
C GLN A 53 1.35 15.36 -1.55
N SER A 54 2.58 14.99 -1.87
CA SER A 54 2.93 13.85 -2.71
C SER A 54 2.32 12.56 -2.17
N LEU A 55 1.95 11.65 -3.07
CA LEU A 55 1.52 10.30 -2.69
C LEU A 55 2.59 9.58 -1.85
N GLU A 56 3.85 9.71 -2.23
CA GLU A 56 5.00 9.06 -1.56
C GLU A 56 5.16 9.56 -0.12
N ASP A 57 5.10 10.88 0.09
CA ASP A 57 5.13 11.48 1.43
C ASP A 57 3.93 11.02 2.26
N LYS A 58 2.73 10.95 1.67
CA LYS A 58 1.54 10.51 2.41
C LYS A 58 1.59 9.02 2.77
N LEU A 59 2.15 8.18 1.91
CA LEU A 59 2.37 6.77 2.20
C LEU A 59 3.43 6.55 3.28
N ALA A 60 4.49 7.36 3.29
CA ALA A 60 5.51 7.34 4.36
C ALA A 60 4.90 7.75 5.71
N ASP A 61 4.08 8.80 5.73
CA ASP A 61 3.35 9.29 6.91
C ASP A 61 2.40 8.22 7.49
N LEU A 62 1.65 7.52 6.62
CA LEU A 62 0.79 6.39 7.01
C LEU A 62 1.59 5.18 7.50
N ALA A 63 2.75 4.90 6.89
CA ALA A 63 3.62 3.82 7.35
C ALA A 63 4.17 4.13 8.75
N ASP A 64 4.57 5.38 9.00
CA ASP A 64 4.97 5.87 10.32
C ASP A 64 3.86 5.70 11.36
N GLU A 65 2.62 6.07 11.02
CA GLU A 65 1.45 5.91 11.89
C GLU A 65 1.20 4.44 12.23
N LEU A 66 1.13 3.57 11.22
CA LEU A 66 0.94 2.14 11.42
C LEU A 66 2.05 1.51 12.28
N MET A 67 3.31 1.87 12.01
CA MET A 67 4.44 1.36 12.82
C MET A 67 4.31 1.81 14.28
N GLN A 68 3.90 3.07 14.52
CA GLN A 68 3.69 3.59 15.86
C GLN A 68 2.53 2.89 16.57
N GLU A 69 1.38 2.69 15.90
CA GLU A 69 0.19 2.05 16.48
C GLU A 69 0.43 0.58 16.85
N HIS A 70 1.20 -0.13 16.03
CA HIS A 70 1.49 -1.55 16.22
C HIS A 70 2.82 -1.83 16.91
N ALA A 71 3.52 -0.79 17.37
CA ALA A 71 4.86 -0.87 17.99
C ALA A 71 5.87 -1.65 17.12
N VAL A 72 5.79 -1.47 15.80
CA VAL A 72 6.75 -2.04 14.84
C VAL A 72 8.04 -1.23 14.91
N GLU A 73 9.14 -1.90 15.24
CA GLU A 73 10.46 -1.28 15.21
C GLU A 73 11.02 -1.31 13.79
N PRO A 74 11.38 -0.16 13.18
CA PRO A 74 11.92 -0.13 11.83
C PRO A 74 13.26 -0.87 11.76
N ALA A 75 13.42 -1.78 10.78
CA ALA A 75 14.69 -2.48 10.58
C ALA A 75 15.86 -1.54 10.21
N ASP A 76 15.57 -0.45 9.48
CA ASP A 76 16.54 0.61 9.20
C ASP A 76 15.86 2.00 9.23
N PRO A 77 15.87 2.72 10.36
CA PRO A 77 15.13 3.99 10.50
C PRO A 77 15.59 5.10 9.55
N ASN A 78 16.75 4.96 8.89
CA ASN A 78 17.27 5.95 7.95
C ASN A 78 17.03 5.57 6.48
N ALA A 79 16.47 4.39 6.21
CA ALA A 79 16.19 3.96 4.85
C ALA A 79 15.07 4.83 4.23
N ALA A 80 15.41 5.47 3.11
CA ALA A 80 14.48 6.32 2.37
C ALA A 80 13.37 5.51 1.72
N PHE A 81 12.27 6.20 1.38
CA PHE A 81 11.19 5.63 0.58
C PHE A 81 11.70 5.22 -0.80
N ALA A 82 11.37 4.00 -1.24
CA ALA A 82 11.62 3.55 -2.60
C ALA A 82 10.51 2.61 -3.09
N TRP A 83 9.99 2.87 -4.29
CA TRP A 83 9.09 1.93 -4.95
C TRP A 83 9.82 0.62 -5.25
N ASN A 84 9.22 -0.50 -4.85
CA ASN A 84 9.74 -1.80 -5.23
C ASN A 84 9.25 -2.12 -6.65
N GLU A 85 10.13 -2.72 -7.46
CA GLU A 85 9.70 -3.28 -8.72
C GLU A 85 8.67 -4.38 -8.44
N PRO A 86 7.51 -4.38 -9.12
CA PRO A 86 6.54 -5.45 -8.95
C PRO A 86 7.26 -6.77 -9.25
N LYS A 87 7.20 -7.75 -8.34
CA LYS A 87 7.60 -9.12 -8.62
C LYS A 87 6.73 -9.61 -9.79
N THR A 88 7.17 -9.40 -11.04
CA THR A 88 6.40 -9.76 -12.24
C THR A 88 6.23 -11.28 -12.25
N GLY A 89 5.09 -11.76 -11.78
CA GLY A 89 4.84 -13.20 -11.67
C GLY A 89 3.43 -13.59 -11.28
N VAL A 90 2.53 -12.67 -10.95
CA VAL A 90 1.11 -13.02 -10.81
C VAL A 90 0.51 -13.07 -12.22
N ASN A 91 0.52 -14.27 -12.81
CA ASN A 91 -0.43 -14.61 -13.87
C ASN A 91 -1.82 -14.39 -13.29
N VAL A 92 -2.39 -13.20 -13.50
CA VAL A 92 -3.82 -12.99 -13.35
C VAL A 92 -4.48 -13.95 -14.33
N HIS A 93 -5.01 -15.06 -13.82
CA HIS A 93 -5.81 -15.97 -14.60
C HIS A 93 -6.96 -15.12 -15.15
N SER A 94 -6.90 -14.78 -16.44
CA SER A 94 -7.99 -14.08 -17.10
C SER A 94 -9.19 -14.98 -16.94
N GLY A 95 -10.16 -14.54 -16.12
CA GLY A 95 -11.35 -15.30 -15.76
C GLY A 95 -12.23 -15.54 -16.99
N VAL A 96 -11.84 -16.46 -17.86
CA VAL A 96 -12.77 -17.13 -18.76
C VAL A 96 -13.43 -18.22 -17.93
N GLN A 97 -14.51 -17.84 -17.26
CA GLN A 97 -15.48 -18.82 -16.78
C GLN A 97 -16.10 -19.45 -18.03
N HIS A 98 -15.58 -20.61 -18.43
CA HIS A 98 -16.14 -21.40 -19.50
C HIS A 98 -17.50 -21.92 -19.01
N HIS A 99 -18.56 -21.21 -19.37
CA HIS A 99 -19.94 -21.63 -19.14
C HIS A 99 -20.19 -22.87 -20.00
N GLY A 100 -19.94 -24.05 -19.42
CA GLY A 100 -20.36 -25.32 -20.00
C GLY A 100 -21.87 -25.37 -19.98
N LEU A 101 -22.50 -25.11 -21.12
CA LEU A 101 -23.90 -25.43 -21.35
C LEU A 101 -24.01 -26.96 -21.32
N GLU A 102 -24.68 -27.48 -20.31
CA GLU A 102 -25.11 -28.88 -20.22
C GLU A 102 -26.07 -29.22 -21.38
N ALA A 103 -25.94 -30.43 -21.90
CA ALA A 103 -26.83 -31.04 -22.89
C ALA A 103 -27.58 -32.21 -22.26
#